data_AF-A0A060WZ03-F1
#
_entry.id   AF-A0A060WZ03-F1
#
_cell.length_a   1.000
_cell.length_b   1.000
_cell.length_c   1.000
_cell.angle_alpha   90.00
_cell.angle_beta   90.00
_cell.angle_gamma   90.00
#
_symmetry.space_group_name_H-M   'P 1'
#
loop_
_entity.id
_entity.type
_entity.pdbx_description
1 polymer ?
#
loop_
_entity_poly.entity_id
_entity_poly.type
_entity_poly.pdbx_seq_one_letter_code
_entity_poly.pdbx_strand_id
1 'polypeptide(L)'
;MRKSFSELGDTSQADSTSKHMKSTASGGKPLVAMAQPSGALLYKNGFLVRKVHADSDGKRTPRGKRGWKTFYGILKGLILYLQKVSSSCRREQGEYRPDKQLSDEDLKNAVSIHHSLAMRAADYSKRPNVFYLRTADWRVYLFQAPSTEQMQSWITRINTVAAMFSAPPFPAAIGSQKKFARPLLPSSTSKLSQEEQVQSHETRFRAISTELAELRSYPPDRKVKGRELEEYRQRDEYLEFEKTRYGTYAMLLRNKIRCGEDDLSVFEVQILEDNGLQRAHSSPTLQDFSQASQASQGSSTKEPVGCSGMGKGSKHTEAQRYSYRQAVKK
;
A
#
# COMPACT_ATOMS: atom_id res chain seq x y z
N MET A 1 72.04 -54.14 -4.04
CA MET A 1 71.24 -55.20 -4.68
C MET A 1 69.93 -54.59 -5.17
N ARG A 2 69.38 -55.04 -6.32
CA ARG A 2 68.11 -54.57 -6.94
C ARG A 2 68.19 -53.08 -7.39
N LYS A 3 67.84 -52.63 -8.61
CA LYS A 3 66.70 -52.89 -9.55
C LYS A 3 65.35 -52.53 -8.91
N SER A 4 64.39 -51.81 -9.49
CA SER A 4 64.23 -51.08 -10.78
C SER A 4 62.92 -50.24 -10.66
N PHE A 5 62.54 -49.26 -11.50
CA PHE A 5 63.08 -48.76 -12.78
C PHE A 5 62.66 -47.27 -13.05
N SER A 6 62.70 -46.87 -14.33
CA SER A 6 62.14 -45.71 -15.07
C SER A 6 60.62 -45.47 -14.91
N GLU A 7 59.95 -44.40 -15.39
CA GLU A 7 60.21 -43.06 -16.02
C GLU A 7 58.85 -42.28 -16.00
N LEU A 8 58.65 -40.98 -16.35
CA LEU A 8 59.42 -39.81 -16.84
C LEU A 8 58.99 -38.59 -15.93
N GLY A 9 58.99 -37.27 -16.20
CA GLY A 9 59.25 -36.40 -17.36
C GLY A 9 57.97 -35.86 -18.05
N ASP A 10 57.78 -34.58 -18.36
CA ASP A 10 58.51 -33.35 -17.96
C ASP A 10 57.63 -32.07 -18.18
N THR A 11 58.03 -30.92 -17.62
CA THR A 11 57.59 -29.53 -17.90
C THR A 11 56.09 -29.16 -17.85
N SER A 12 55.73 -28.21 -16.98
CA SER A 12 55.44 -26.82 -17.44
C SER A 12 55.14 -25.85 -16.28
N GLN A 13 55.46 -24.57 -16.50
CA GLN A 13 55.32 -23.45 -15.57
C GLN A 13 53.87 -22.96 -15.46
N ALA A 14 53.47 -22.39 -14.31
CA ALA A 14 53.37 -20.93 -14.17
C ALA A 14 52.69 -20.49 -12.84
N ASP A 15 53.34 -19.57 -12.12
CA ASP A 15 52.67 -18.71 -11.14
C ASP A 15 51.81 -17.65 -11.84
N SER A 16 50.62 -17.33 -11.31
CA SER A 16 49.98 -16.02 -11.54
C SER A 16 48.87 -15.66 -10.54
N THR A 17 49.30 -14.91 -9.54
CA THR A 17 48.66 -13.74 -8.87
C THR A 17 47.13 -13.58 -8.81
N SER A 18 46.69 -13.11 -7.64
CA SER A 18 45.30 -12.78 -7.30
C SER A 18 44.73 -11.58 -8.07
N LYS A 19 43.42 -11.61 -8.37
CA LYS A 19 42.63 -10.39 -8.63
C LYS A 19 41.30 -10.37 -7.86
N HIS A 20 41.13 -9.29 -7.10
CA HIS A 20 40.02 -9.01 -6.21
C HIS A 20 38.79 -8.52 -7.00
N MET A 21 37.77 -9.37 -7.16
CA MET A 21 36.51 -8.97 -7.80
C MET A 21 35.59 -8.20 -6.83
N LYS A 22 35.38 -6.92 -7.10
CA LYS A 22 34.36 -6.10 -6.42
C LYS A 22 33.01 -6.31 -7.08
N SER A 23 32.03 -6.87 -6.35
CA SER A 23 30.66 -7.04 -6.86
C SER A 23 29.89 -5.72 -6.85
N THR A 24 29.76 -5.07 -8.01
CA THR A 24 28.95 -3.85 -8.21
C THR A 24 27.62 -4.17 -8.87
N ALA A 25 26.75 -4.92 -8.19
CA ALA A 25 25.43 -5.33 -8.67
C ALA A 25 24.36 -4.20 -8.59
N SER A 26 24.69 -2.99 -9.03
CA SER A 26 23.76 -1.84 -9.11
C SER A 26 23.16 -1.69 -10.52
N GLY A 27 22.47 -2.73 -10.98
CA GLY A 27 21.92 -2.83 -12.34
C GLY A 27 20.40 -3.00 -12.37
N GLY A 28 19.65 -1.93 -12.06
CA GLY A 28 18.19 -1.92 -12.24
C GLY A 28 17.86 -2.01 -13.73
N LYS A 29 17.40 -3.19 -14.19
CA LYS A 29 17.05 -3.43 -15.60
C LYS A 29 16.02 -2.40 -16.08
N PRO A 30 16.25 -1.70 -17.21
CA PRO A 30 15.23 -0.83 -17.81
C PRO A 30 13.96 -1.62 -18.13
N LEU A 31 12.80 -0.98 -17.99
CA LEU A 31 11.46 -1.57 -18.23
C LEU A 31 11.17 -1.82 -19.73
N VAL A 32 12.22 -1.82 -20.57
CA VAL A 32 12.19 -1.72 -22.04
C VAL A 32 12.17 -3.09 -22.72
N ALA A 33 12.42 -4.18 -21.98
CA ALA A 33 12.43 -5.55 -22.49
C ALA A 33 11.06 -6.27 -22.41
N MET A 34 9.97 -5.54 -22.19
CA MET A 34 8.61 -6.04 -22.41
C MET A 34 8.10 -5.49 -23.75
N ALA A 35 8.02 -6.36 -24.76
CA ALA A 35 7.35 -6.03 -26.01
C ALA A 35 5.90 -5.61 -25.71
N GLN A 36 5.47 -4.48 -26.29
CA GLN A 36 4.12 -3.95 -26.09
C GLN A 36 3.09 -4.96 -26.58
N PRO A 37 2.21 -5.52 -25.72
CA PRO A 37 1.09 -6.32 -26.19
C PRO A 37 0.10 -5.36 -26.86
N SER A 38 0.04 -5.39 -28.19
CA SER A 38 -0.76 -4.46 -29.00
C SER A 38 -2.28 -4.57 -28.76
N GLY A 39 -2.74 -5.59 -28.03
CA GLY A 39 -4.11 -5.77 -27.54
C GLY A 39 -4.30 -5.59 -26.02
N ALA A 40 -3.38 -4.96 -25.28
CA ALA A 40 -3.53 -4.78 -23.84
C ALA A 40 -4.72 -3.85 -23.49
N LEU A 41 -5.73 -4.41 -22.81
CA LEU A 41 -6.99 -3.75 -22.47
C LEU A 41 -6.79 -2.40 -21.74
N LEU A 42 -7.51 -1.38 -22.21
CA LEU A 42 -7.54 -0.03 -21.64
C LEU A 42 -8.57 0.04 -20.50
N TYR A 43 -8.11 0.32 -19.28
CA TYR A 43 -8.93 0.31 -18.08
C TYR A 43 -9.44 1.68 -17.64
N LYS A 44 -8.63 2.74 -17.86
CA LYS A 44 -9.00 4.15 -17.67
C LYS A 44 -7.98 5.06 -18.35
N ASN A 45 -8.42 6.23 -18.81
CA ASN A 45 -7.56 7.32 -19.24
C ASN A 45 -8.02 8.67 -18.63
N GLY A 46 -7.22 9.73 -18.82
CA GLY A 46 -7.56 11.10 -18.38
C GLY A 46 -6.40 11.86 -17.76
N PHE A 47 -6.59 13.16 -17.53
CA PHE A 47 -5.54 14.03 -16.98
C PHE A 47 -5.21 13.74 -15.51
N LEU A 48 -3.91 13.72 -15.19
CA LEU A 48 -3.35 13.58 -13.85
C LEU A 48 -2.15 14.52 -13.68
N VAL A 49 -2.04 15.21 -12.54
CA VAL A 49 -0.79 15.91 -12.17
C VAL A 49 -0.01 15.03 -11.21
N ARG A 50 1.12 14.46 -11.65
CA ARG A 50 1.97 13.61 -10.81
C ARG A 50 3.07 14.41 -10.15
N LYS A 51 3.41 14.02 -8.93
CA LYS A 51 4.65 14.35 -8.23
C LYS A 51 5.27 13.08 -7.63
N VAL A 52 6.57 12.90 -7.79
CA VAL A 52 7.31 11.85 -7.04
C VAL A 52 7.48 12.33 -5.60
N HIS A 53 7.14 11.50 -4.62
CA HIS A 53 7.20 11.82 -3.19
C HIS A 53 8.40 11.14 -2.51
N ALA A 54 8.51 9.82 -2.68
CA ALA A 54 9.60 9.01 -2.14
C ALA A 54 10.11 8.02 -3.19
N ASP A 55 11.41 7.76 -3.12
CA ASP A 55 12.12 6.80 -3.96
C ASP A 55 12.06 5.40 -3.31
N SER A 56 12.57 4.36 -3.97
CA SER A 56 12.33 2.94 -3.58
C SER A 56 12.99 2.53 -2.26
N ASP A 57 13.96 3.30 -1.79
CA ASP A 57 14.60 3.17 -0.48
C ASP A 57 13.81 3.86 0.65
N GLY A 58 12.60 4.34 0.36
CA GLY A 58 11.74 5.11 1.28
C GLY A 58 12.18 6.55 1.51
N LYS A 59 13.32 7.00 0.96
CA LYS A 59 13.78 8.37 1.16
C LYS A 59 12.95 9.34 0.30
N ARG A 60 12.72 10.53 0.85
CA ARG A 60 11.95 11.59 0.17
C ARG A 60 12.73 12.10 -1.04
N THR A 61 12.13 12.02 -2.22
CA THR A 61 12.76 12.39 -3.50
C THR A 61 13.36 13.81 -3.43
N PRO A 62 14.57 14.06 -3.99
CA PRO A 62 15.25 15.36 -3.92
C PRO A 62 14.45 16.55 -4.47
N ARG A 63 14.71 17.76 -3.94
CA ARG A 63 13.94 19.00 -4.24
C ARG A 63 13.79 19.28 -5.75
N GLY A 64 14.83 19.08 -6.55
CA GLY A 64 14.78 19.31 -8.00
C GLY A 64 14.04 18.23 -8.81
N LYS A 65 13.86 17.02 -8.27
CA LYS A 65 13.20 15.89 -8.98
C LYS A 65 11.72 15.73 -8.62
N ARG A 66 11.29 16.24 -7.46
CA ARG A 66 9.91 16.12 -6.90
C ARG A 66 8.91 17.19 -7.36
N GLY A 67 9.07 17.73 -8.57
CA GLY A 67 8.14 18.71 -9.14
C GLY A 67 6.77 18.08 -9.43
N TRP A 68 5.70 18.90 -9.37
CA TRP A 68 4.41 18.54 -9.96
C TRP A 68 4.50 18.72 -11.48
N LYS A 69 4.12 17.69 -12.25
CA LYS A 69 4.08 17.70 -13.72
C LYS A 69 2.74 17.14 -14.21
N THR A 70 2.16 17.76 -15.23
CA THR A 70 0.89 17.32 -15.83
C THR A 70 1.13 16.23 -16.88
N PHE A 71 0.34 15.16 -16.80
CA PHE A 71 0.33 14.05 -17.72
C PHE A 71 -1.09 13.74 -18.17
N TYR A 72 -1.22 13.12 -19.34
CA TYR A 72 -2.39 12.34 -19.69
C TYR A 72 -2.11 10.89 -19.30
N GLY A 73 -2.84 10.39 -18.30
CA GLY A 73 -2.71 9.02 -17.80
C GLY A 73 -3.47 8.04 -18.68
N ILE A 74 -2.87 6.88 -18.93
CA ILE A 74 -3.44 5.79 -19.72
C ILE A 74 -3.09 4.47 -19.01
N LEU A 75 -4.08 3.84 -18.38
CA LEU A 75 -3.91 2.55 -17.69
C LEU A 75 -4.22 1.41 -18.67
N LYS A 76 -3.19 0.71 -19.16
CA LYS A 76 -3.32 -0.48 -20.02
C LYS A 76 -2.63 -1.66 -19.35
N GLY A 77 -3.34 -2.77 -19.14
CA GLY A 77 -2.81 -3.89 -18.34
C GLY A 77 -2.37 -3.43 -16.93
N LEU A 78 -1.23 -3.94 -16.47
CA LEU A 78 -0.58 -3.54 -15.21
C LEU A 78 0.33 -2.30 -15.34
N ILE A 79 0.19 -1.48 -16.39
CA ILE A 79 1.02 -0.27 -16.61
C ILE A 79 0.16 0.99 -16.70
N LEU A 80 0.40 1.95 -15.81
CA LEU A 80 -0.06 3.33 -15.93
C LEU A 80 0.98 4.11 -16.74
N TYR A 81 0.74 4.25 -18.04
CA TYR A 81 1.49 5.16 -18.90
C TYR A 81 1.10 6.60 -18.57
N LEU A 82 2.08 7.50 -18.64
CA LEU A 82 1.91 8.91 -18.27
C LEU A 82 2.49 9.76 -19.39
N GLN A 83 1.65 10.07 -20.38
CA GLN A 83 2.05 10.86 -21.53
C GLN A 83 2.24 12.33 -21.12
N LYS A 84 3.40 12.89 -21.42
CA LYS A 84 3.78 14.25 -20.99
C LYS A 84 3.00 15.31 -21.79
N VAL A 85 2.13 16.05 -21.11
CA VAL A 85 1.39 17.16 -21.73
C VAL A 85 2.33 18.36 -21.89
N SER A 86 2.74 18.65 -23.12
CA SER A 86 3.55 19.83 -23.44
C SER A 86 2.74 21.13 -23.27
N SER A 87 3.44 22.27 -23.23
CA SER A 87 2.81 23.58 -23.16
C SER A 87 1.96 23.90 -24.39
N SER A 88 2.33 23.39 -25.57
CA SER A 88 1.58 23.58 -26.82
C SER A 88 0.32 22.72 -26.86
N CYS A 89 0.41 21.43 -26.54
CA CYS A 89 -0.73 20.49 -26.55
C CYS A 89 -1.84 20.87 -25.53
N ARG A 90 -1.59 21.79 -24.58
CA ARG A 90 -2.63 22.28 -23.67
C ARG A 90 -3.66 23.21 -24.33
N ARG A 91 -3.44 23.64 -25.57
CA ARG A 91 -4.44 24.36 -26.38
C ARG A 91 -5.34 23.41 -27.17
N GLU A 92 -4.81 22.26 -27.58
CA GLU A 92 -5.54 21.19 -28.27
C GLU A 92 -6.29 20.30 -27.26
N GLN A 93 -7.21 20.89 -26.50
CA GLN A 93 -8.07 20.16 -25.56
C GLN A 93 -9.21 19.46 -26.32
N GLY A 94 -8.99 18.21 -26.70
CA GLY A 94 -10.01 17.37 -27.33
C GLY A 94 -9.59 15.90 -27.40
N GLU A 95 -8.67 15.56 -28.30
CA GLU A 95 -8.40 14.17 -28.64
C GLU A 95 -7.28 13.53 -27.80
N TYR A 96 -7.67 12.56 -26.98
CA TYR A 96 -6.86 11.36 -26.81
C TYR A 96 -6.86 10.60 -28.13
N ARG A 97 -5.81 10.73 -28.94
CA ARG A 97 -5.61 9.92 -30.15
C ARG A 97 -5.07 8.54 -29.75
N PRO A 98 -5.82 7.43 -29.91
CA PRO A 98 -5.38 6.10 -29.50
C PRO A 98 -4.10 5.65 -30.22
N ASP A 99 -3.95 6.11 -31.46
CA ASP A 99 -2.86 5.78 -32.40
C ASP A 99 -1.58 6.59 -32.16
N LYS A 100 -1.61 7.56 -31.22
CA LYS A 100 -0.42 8.33 -30.87
C LYS A 100 0.53 7.46 -30.06
N GLN A 101 1.46 6.82 -30.77
CA GLN A 101 2.54 6.01 -30.22
C GLN A 101 3.22 6.71 -29.04
N LEU A 102 3.43 5.96 -27.95
CA LEU A 102 4.08 6.45 -26.74
C LEU A 102 5.53 6.80 -27.05
N SER A 103 5.96 8.00 -26.66
CA SER A 103 7.34 8.41 -26.85
C SER A 103 8.27 7.76 -25.82
N ASP A 104 9.55 7.78 -26.14
CA ASP A 104 10.64 7.37 -25.26
C ASP A 104 10.62 8.09 -23.88
N GLU A 105 10.15 9.34 -23.82
CA GLU A 105 9.97 10.04 -22.53
C GLU A 105 8.71 9.56 -21.80
N ASP A 106 7.62 9.22 -22.50
CA ASP A 106 6.40 8.70 -21.90
C ASP A 106 6.62 7.30 -21.30
N LEU A 107 7.39 6.45 -21.99
CA LEU A 107 7.84 5.14 -21.48
C LEU A 107 8.73 5.29 -20.25
N LYS A 108 9.66 6.27 -20.23
CA LYS A 108 10.47 6.61 -19.04
C LYS A 108 9.64 7.22 -17.89
N ASN A 109 8.42 7.68 -18.16
CA ASN A 109 7.49 8.17 -17.16
C ASN A 109 6.47 7.12 -16.67
N ALA A 110 6.34 5.98 -17.35
CA ALA A 110 5.38 4.93 -17.02
C ALA A 110 5.60 4.36 -15.60
N VAL A 111 4.50 3.97 -14.95
CA VAL A 111 4.50 3.38 -13.61
C VAL A 111 3.79 2.04 -13.67
N SER A 112 4.46 0.95 -13.31
CA SER A 112 3.78 -0.34 -13.18
C SER A 112 3.00 -0.41 -11.88
N ILE A 113 1.76 -0.90 -11.95
CA ILE A 113 0.81 -0.94 -10.83
C ILE A 113 0.70 -2.33 -10.17
N HIS A 114 1.51 -3.32 -10.59
CA HIS A 114 1.61 -4.62 -9.90
C HIS A 114 1.88 -4.40 -8.40
N HIS A 115 1.13 -5.09 -7.54
CA HIS A 115 1.15 -4.98 -6.09
C HIS A 115 1.08 -3.55 -5.52
N SER A 116 0.60 -2.57 -6.30
CA SER A 116 0.47 -1.19 -5.86
C SER A 116 -0.79 -0.98 -5.02
N LEU A 117 -0.79 0.10 -4.23
CA LEU A 117 -1.97 0.57 -3.52
C LEU A 117 -2.13 2.07 -3.72
N ALA A 118 -3.30 2.45 -4.26
CA ALA A 118 -3.77 3.81 -4.34
C ALA A 118 -4.65 4.14 -3.12
N MET A 119 -4.43 5.30 -2.49
CA MET A 119 -5.24 5.78 -1.35
C MET A 119 -5.37 7.31 -1.37
N ARG A 120 -6.52 7.85 -0.95
CA ARG A 120 -6.70 9.30 -0.77
C ARG A 120 -5.65 9.86 0.20
N ALA A 121 -4.96 10.93 -0.19
CA ALA A 121 -3.96 11.59 0.65
C ALA A 121 -4.63 12.56 1.63
N ALA A 122 -5.32 12.02 2.64
CA ALA A 122 -6.12 12.80 3.59
C ALA A 122 -5.28 13.76 4.46
N ASP A 123 -4.00 13.48 4.65
CA ASP A 123 -3.00 14.33 5.29
C ASP A 123 -2.49 15.47 4.37
N TYR A 124 -2.76 15.40 3.06
CA TYR A 124 -2.19 16.30 2.07
C TYR A 124 -3.07 17.52 1.76
N SER A 125 -3.19 18.43 2.72
CA SER A 125 -4.01 19.65 2.61
C SER A 125 -3.58 20.67 1.54
N LYS A 126 -2.42 20.49 0.88
CA LYS A 126 -1.81 21.53 0.01
C LYS A 126 -2.39 21.61 -1.40
N ARG A 127 -3.20 20.63 -1.82
CA ARG A 127 -3.98 20.60 -3.07
C ARG A 127 -5.22 19.71 -2.87
N PRO A 128 -6.39 20.05 -3.43
CA PRO A 128 -7.55 19.16 -3.43
C PRO A 128 -7.33 17.96 -4.37
N ASN A 129 -8.15 16.92 -4.21
CA ASN A 129 -8.24 15.78 -5.13
C ASN A 129 -6.92 15.00 -5.31
N VAL A 130 -6.13 14.89 -4.23
CA VAL A 130 -4.83 14.20 -4.23
C VAL A 130 -4.91 12.80 -3.62
N PHE A 131 -4.28 11.84 -4.28
CA PHE A 131 -4.08 10.47 -3.82
C PHE A 131 -2.60 10.05 -3.85
N TYR A 132 -2.23 9.17 -2.92
CA TYR A 132 -0.99 8.41 -2.96
C TYR A 132 -1.13 7.22 -3.90
N LEU A 133 -0.03 6.87 -4.58
CA LEU A 133 0.18 5.55 -5.16
C LEU A 133 1.53 5.02 -4.64
N ARG A 134 1.51 3.94 -3.83
CA ARG A 134 2.73 3.20 -3.44
C ARG A 134 2.86 1.96 -4.33
N THR A 135 4.01 1.77 -4.98
CA THR A 135 4.27 0.64 -5.89
C THR A 135 4.94 -0.55 -5.19
N ALA A 136 5.04 -1.70 -5.86
CA ALA A 136 5.71 -2.91 -5.35
C ALA A 136 7.14 -2.65 -4.84
N ASP A 137 7.89 -1.77 -5.51
CA ASP A 137 9.24 -1.35 -5.15
C ASP A 137 9.27 -0.18 -4.14
N TRP A 138 8.15 0.08 -3.46
CA TRP A 138 7.99 1.05 -2.37
C TRP A 138 8.23 2.53 -2.73
N ARG A 139 8.35 2.87 -4.02
CA ARG A 139 8.24 4.28 -4.44
C ARG A 139 6.85 4.80 -4.11
N VAL A 140 6.78 6.09 -3.75
CA VAL A 140 5.52 6.78 -3.48
C VAL A 140 5.36 7.94 -4.45
N TYR A 141 4.25 7.94 -5.17
CA TYR A 141 3.81 9.05 -6.00
C TYR A 141 2.61 9.75 -5.34
N LEU A 142 2.53 11.07 -5.51
CA LEU A 142 1.32 11.85 -5.32
C LEU A 142 0.72 12.13 -6.70
N PHE A 143 -0.57 11.87 -6.87
CA PHE A 143 -1.33 12.21 -8.06
C PHE A 143 -2.49 13.12 -7.69
N GLN A 144 -2.68 14.20 -8.45
CA GLN A 144 -3.84 15.07 -8.37
C GLN A 144 -4.76 14.79 -9.56
N ALA A 145 -6.03 14.48 -9.29
CA ALA A 145 -7.08 14.37 -10.29
C ALA A 145 -7.85 15.70 -10.44
N PRO A 146 -8.64 15.90 -11.52
CA PRO A 146 -9.42 17.13 -11.71
C PRO A 146 -10.47 17.35 -10.62
N SER A 147 -11.24 16.30 -10.28
CA SER A 147 -12.34 16.34 -9.30
C SER A 147 -12.20 15.24 -8.22
N THR A 148 -13.06 15.24 -7.20
CA THR A 148 -13.03 14.19 -6.16
C THR A 148 -13.52 12.85 -6.71
N GLU A 149 -14.48 12.87 -7.63
CA GLU A 149 -15.07 11.71 -8.29
C GLU A 149 -14.02 11.04 -9.18
N GLN A 150 -13.30 11.85 -9.98
CA GLN A 150 -12.17 11.37 -10.77
C GLN A 150 -11.00 10.88 -9.91
N MET A 151 -10.74 11.47 -8.73
CA MET A 151 -9.77 10.94 -7.77
C MET A 151 -10.18 9.54 -7.29
N GLN A 152 -11.44 9.37 -6.85
CA GLN A 152 -11.91 8.07 -6.36
C GLN A 152 -11.95 7.02 -7.47
N SER A 153 -12.39 7.38 -8.68
CA SER A 153 -12.34 6.48 -9.84
C SER A 153 -10.91 6.05 -10.19
N TRP A 154 -9.93 6.97 -10.18
CA TRP A 154 -8.52 6.58 -10.37
C TRP A 154 -8.03 5.63 -9.26
N ILE A 155 -8.42 5.83 -7.99
CA ILE A 155 -8.11 4.92 -6.88
C ILE A 155 -8.75 3.54 -7.11
N THR A 156 -10.06 3.49 -7.33
CA THR A 156 -10.85 2.27 -7.52
C THR A 156 -10.35 1.45 -8.70
N ARG A 157 -10.17 2.05 -9.88
CA ARG A 157 -9.69 1.31 -11.06
C ARG A 157 -8.27 0.79 -10.88
N ILE A 158 -7.34 1.60 -10.37
CA ILE A 158 -5.95 1.14 -10.15
C ILE A 158 -5.93 -0.03 -9.17
N ASN A 159 -6.63 0.08 -8.03
CA ASN A 159 -6.66 -0.97 -7.03
C ASN A 159 -7.36 -2.24 -7.52
N THR A 160 -8.45 -2.13 -8.29
CA THR A 160 -9.17 -3.29 -8.84
C THR A 160 -8.31 -4.03 -9.88
N VAL A 161 -7.71 -3.31 -10.83
CA VAL A 161 -6.81 -3.92 -11.84
C VAL A 161 -5.58 -4.54 -11.16
N ALA A 162 -5.00 -3.88 -10.16
CA ALA A 162 -3.89 -4.45 -9.39
C ALA A 162 -4.33 -5.69 -8.58
N ALA A 163 -5.53 -5.70 -8.01
CA ALA A 163 -6.08 -6.85 -7.30
C ALA A 163 -6.34 -8.05 -8.23
N MET A 164 -6.93 -7.82 -9.41
CA MET A 164 -7.20 -8.87 -10.41
C MET A 164 -5.89 -9.51 -10.89
N PHE A 165 -4.88 -8.70 -11.21
CA PHE A 165 -3.76 -9.16 -12.03
C PHE A 165 -2.40 -9.30 -11.33
N SER A 166 -2.22 -8.86 -10.07
CA SER A 166 -0.96 -9.11 -9.36
C SER A 166 -0.81 -10.61 -9.04
N ALA A 167 0.22 -11.28 -9.56
CA ALA A 167 0.48 -12.68 -9.24
C ALA A 167 0.83 -12.87 -7.73
N PRO A 168 0.68 -14.08 -7.16
CA PRO A 168 1.07 -14.34 -5.78
C PRO A 168 2.55 -13.99 -5.51
N PRO A 169 2.90 -13.41 -4.34
CA PRO A 169 4.30 -13.20 -3.95
C PRO A 169 5.08 -14.52 -3.98
N PHE A 170 6.35 -14.47 -4.36
CA PHE A 170 7.23 -15.64 -4.32
C PHE A 170 7.26 -16.27 -2.91
N PRO A 171 7.44 -17.60 -2.80
CA PRO A 171 7.73 -18.23 -1.52
C PRO A 171 8.91 -17.54 -0.84
N ALA A 172 8.86 -17.44 0.50
CA ALA A 172 9.99 -16.91 1.26
C ALA A 172 11.24 -17.76 0.97
N ALA A 173 12.35 -17.11 0.64
CA ALA A 173 13.58 -17.80 0.27
C ALA A 173 14.07 -18.67 1.45
N ILE A 174 14.14 -19.98 1.23
CA ILE A 174 14.51 -20.96 2.27
C ILE A 174 16.00 -20.80 2.59
N GLY A 175 16.29 -20.07 3.67
CA GLY A 175 17.63 -19.75 4.13
C GLY A 175 17.59 -18.80 5.33
N SER A 176 18.67 -18.74 6.10
CA SER A 176 18.73 -17.97 7.37
C SER A 176 18.92 -16.47 7.14
N GLN A 177 17.87 -15.81 6.63
CA GLN A 177 17.78 -14.35 6.59
C GLN A 177 17.72 -13.79 8.03
N LYS A 178 18.90 -13.48 8.60
CA LYS A 178 19.07 -12.93 9.95
C LYS A 178 18.50 -11.52 10.15
N LYS A 179 17.77 -10.97 9.18
CA LYS A 179 17.21 -9.61 9.17
C LYS A 179 15.92 -9.55 8.36
N PHE A 180 15.06 -8.60 8.70
CA PHE A 180 13.90 -8.28 7.87
C PHE A 180 14.34 -7.77 6.49
N ALA A 181 13.71 -8.30 5.44
CA ALA A 181 13.80 -7.82 4.06
C ALA A 181 12.41 -7.90 3.42
N ARG A 182 12.05 -6.90 2.62
CA ARG A 182 10.77 -6.90 1.88
C ARG A 182 10.78 -8.06 0.86
N PRO A 183 9.75 -8.93 0.83
CA PRO A 183 9.62 -9.97 -0.18
C PRO A 183 9.67 -9.44 -1.60
N LEU A 184 10.20 -10.25 -2.52
CA LEU A 184 10.15 -9.93 -3.95
C LEU A 184 8.75 -10.20 -4.48
N LEU A 185 8.19 -9.21 -5.17
CA LEU A 185 6.84 -9.23 -5.73
C LEU A 185 6.95 -9.34 -7.26
N PRO A 186 6.35 -10.37 -7.89
CA PRO A 186 6.46 -10.56 -9.34
C PRO A 186 5.70 -9.47 -10.12
N SER A 187 6.28 -9.03 -11.24
CA SER A 187 5.62 -8.12 -12.19
C SER A 187 4.80 -8.84 -13.26
N SER A 188 4.73 -10.17 -13.21
CA SER A 188 3.89 -10.99 -14.09
C SER A 188 2.43 -10.95 -13.68
N THR A 189 1.54 -10.98 -14.68
CA THR A 189 0.10 -11.20 -14.49
C THR A 189 -0.18 -12.51 -13.73
N SER A 190 -1.15 -12.50 -12.83
CA SER A 190 -1.68 -13.72 -12.19
C SER A 190 -2.25 -14.69 -13.22
N LYS A 191 -2.25 -15.98 -12.88
CA LYS A 191 -2.91 -17.06 -13.65
C LYS A 191 -4.14 -17.63 -12.95
N LEU A 192 -4.47 -17.10 -11.77
CA LEU A 192 -5.60 -17.54 -10.95
C LEU A 192 -6.93 -17.02 -11.50
N SER A 193 -8.02 -17.74 -11.24
CA SER A 193 -9.39 -17.22 -11.43
C SER A 193 -9.66 -16.03 -10.49
N GLN A 194 -10.75 -15.28 -10.69
CA GLN A 194 -11.07 -14.14 -9.80
C GLN A 194 -11.38 -14.63 -8.38
N GLU A 195 -11.94 -15.83 -8.24
CA GLU A 195 -12.31 -16.50 -7.00
C GLU A 195 -11.07 -17.02 -6.26
N GLU A 196 -10.16 -17.70 -6.97
CA GLU A 196 -8.84 -18.11 -6.45
C GLU A 196 -8.01 -16.90 -6.02
N GLN A 197 -8.04 -15.82 -6.81
CA GLN A 197 -7.36 -14.56 -6.53
C GLN A 197 -7.95 -13.88 -5.26
N VAL A 198 -9.27 -13.95 -5.03
CA VAL A 198 -9.90 -13.56 -3.74
C VAL A 198 -9.37 -14.41 -2.59
N GLN A 199 -9.40 -15.74 -2.70
CA GLN A 199 -8.97 -16.65 -1.63
C GLN A 199 -7.50 -16.45 -1.27
N SER A 200 -6.65 -16.18 -2.28
CA SER A 200 -5.25 -15.82 -2.13
C SER A 200 -5.06 -14.51 -1.35
N HIS A 201 -5.77 -13.44 -1.73
CA HIS A 201 -5.70 -12.15 -1.03
C HIS A 201 -6.25 -12.22 0.40
N GLU A 202 -7.35 -12.93 0.65
CA GLU A 202 -7.86 -13.13 2.01
C GLU A 202 -6.88 -13.90 2.89
N THR A 203 -6.26 -14.95 2.34
CA THR A 203 -5.32 -15.78 3.09
C THR A 203 -4.04 -15.02 3.41
N ARG A 204 -3.56 -14.16 2.49
CA ARG A 204 -2.48 -13.20 2.77
C ARG A 204 -2.91 -12.16 3.81
N PHE A 205 -4.13 -11.60 3.71
CA PHE A 205 -4.66 -10.66 4.71
C PHE A 205 -4.71 -11.26 6.12
N ARG A 206 -5.20 -12.51 6.25
CA ARG A 206 -5.21 -13.26 7.52
C ARG A 206 -3.78 -13.45 8.05
N ALA A 207 -2.88 -14.03 7.27
CA ALA A 207 -1.50 -14.30 7.67
C ALA A 207 -0.73 -13.04 8.11
N ILE A 208 -0.84 -11.95 7.35
CA ILE A 208 -0.15 -10.67 7.64
C ILE A 208 -0.78 -9.99 8.87
N SER A 209 -2.08 -10.15 9.10
CA SER A 209 -2.73 -9.64 10.32
C SER A 209 -2.24 -10.38 11.57
N THR A 210 -2.01 -11.69 11.48
CA THR A 210 -1.37 -12.47 12.55
C THR A 210 0.08 -12.04 12.77
N GLU A 211 0.91 -11.98 11.72
CA GLU A 211 2.32 -11.57 11.84
C GLU A 211 2.47 -10.15 12.43
N LEU A 212 1.55 -9.23 12.12
CA LEU A 212 1.52 -7.88 12.68
C LEU A 212 1.12 -7.87 14.16
N ALA A 213 0.20 -8.75 14.58
CA ALA A 213 -0.20 -8.89 15.97
C ALA A 213 0.93 -9.52 16.81
N GLU A 214 1.61 -10.54 16.27
CA GLU A 214 2.80 -11.16 16.87
C GLU A 214 3.98 -10.19 16.97
N LEU A 215 4.20 -9.34 15.96
CA LEU A 215 5.22 -8.30 16.03
C LEU A 215 4.92 -7.31 17.17
N ARG A 216 3.66 -6.87 17.28
CA ARG A 216 3.24 -5.85 18.25
C ARG A 216 3.05 -6.37 19.68
N SER A 217 2.98 -7.69 19.90
CA SER A 217 2.97 -8.28 21.25
C SER A 217 4.39 -8.36 21.87
N TYR A 218 5.44 -8.30 21.06
CA TYR A 218 6.84 -8.28 21.50
C TYR A 218 7.57 -6.98 21.06
N PRO A 219 7.16 -5.79 21.55
CA PRO A 219 7.84 -4.54 21.24
C PRO A 219 9.27 -4.51 21.84
N PRO A 220 10.25 -3.89 21.17
CA PRO A 220 11.63 -3.80 21.68
C PRO A 220 11.71 -3.07 23.03
N ASP A 221 12.61 -3.50 23.92
CA ASP A 221 12.90 -2.78 25.17
C ASP A 221 13.34 -1.34 24.83
N ARG A 222 12.85 -0.35 25.59
CA ARG A 222 13.24 1.06 25.55
C ARG A 222 14.77 1.27 25.66
N LYS A 223 15.52 0.28 26.16
CA LYS A 223 17.00 0.28 26.21
C LYS A 223 17.68 -0.10 24.89
N VAL A 224 16.98 -0.79 23.98
CA VAL A 224 17.51 -1.19 22.66
C VAL A 224 17.72 0.05 21.79
N LYS A 225 18.93 0.20 21.22
CA LYS A 225 19.32 1.41 20.46
C LYS A 225 19.54 1.16 18.98
N GLY A 226 18.97 2.05 18.16
CA GLY A 226 19.30 2.22 16.75
C GLY A 226 18.78 1.10 15.86
N ARG A 227 19.60 0.07 15.63
CA ARG A 227 19.41 -0.87 14.52
C ARG A 227 18.14 -1.69 14.62
N GLU A 228 17.98 -2.40 15.73
CA GLU A 228 16.86 -3.33 15.96
C GLU A 228 15.52 -2.60 16.04
N LEU A 229 15.49 -1.40 16.63
CA LEU A 229 14.31 -0.53 16.65
C LEU A 229 13.91 -0.03 15.24
N GLU A 230 14.88 0.25 14.38
CA GLU A 230 14.64 0.61 12.97
C GLU A 230 14.19 -0.61 12.15
N GLU A 231 14.81 -1.78 12.34
CA GLU A 231 14.41 -3.04 11.69
C GLU A 231 12.98 -3.47 12.14
N TYR A 232 12.62 -3.28 13.42
CA TYR A 232 11.25 -3.42 13.93
C TYR A 232 10.28 -2.47 13.22
N ARG A 233 10.58 -1.15 13.19
CA ARG A 233 9.70 -0.15 12.55
C ARG A 233 9.49 -0.43 11.07
N GLN A 234 10.52 -0.89 10.37
CA GLN A 234 10.41 -1.24 8.95
C GLN A 234 9.53 -2.47 8.71
N ARG A 235 9.53 -3.45 9.63
CA ARG A 235 8.62 -4.59 9.57
C ARG A 235 7.18 -4.18 9.92
N ASP A 236 6.98 -3.32 10.92
CA ASP A 236 5.66 -2.79 11.30
C ASP A 236 5.00 -2.00 10.16
N GLU A 237 5.72 -1.03 9.56
CA GLU A 237 5.20 -0.26 8.42
C GLU A 237 4.93 -1.16 7.19
N TYR A 238 5.76 -2.18 6.97
CA TYR A 238 5.55 -3.16 5.90
C TYR A 238 4.26 -3.97 6.13
N LEU A 239 4.10 -4.57 7.30
CA LEU A 239 2.96 -5.44 7.59
C LEU A 239 1.63 -4.66 7.63
N GLU A 240 1.59 -3.44 8.20
CA GLU A 240 0.38 -2.61 8.16
C GLU A 240 0.02 -2.17 6.73
N PHE A 241 1.02 -1.82 5.90
CA PHE A 241 0.79 -1.48 4.49
C PHE A 241 0.25 -2.67 3.70
N GLU A 242 0.87 -3.85 3.83
CA GLU A 242 0.49 -5.04 3.09
C GLU A 242 -0.88 -5.58 3.55
N LYS A 243 -1.17 -5.54 4.86
CA LYS A 243 -2.50 -5.82 5.43
C LYS A 243 -3.55 -4.90 4.81
N THR A 244 -3.27 -3.60 4.74
CA THR A 244 -4.18 -2.64 4.09
C THR A 244 -4.40 -2.98 2.61
N ARG A 245 -3.32 -3.29 1.86
CA ARG A 245 -3.42 -3.65 0.44
C ARG A 245 -4.23 -4.91 0.22
N TYR A 246 -3.94 -6.00 0.93
CA TYR A 246 -4.64 -7.28 0.77
C TYR A 246 -6.10 -7.20 1.23
N GLY A 247 -6.39 -6.43 2.29
CA GLY A 247 -7.76 -6.14 2.70
C GLY A 247 -8.55 -5.39 1.61
N THR A 248 -7.96 -4.34 1.03
CA THR A 248 -8.55 -3.59 -0.09
C THR A 248 -8.74 -4.48 -1.32
N TYR A 249 -7.74 -5.28 -1.70
CA TYR A 249 -7.83 -6.20 -2.84
C TYR A 249 -8.96 -7.23 -2.67
N ALA A 250 -9.01 -7.91 -1.52
CA ALA A 250 -10.05 -8.90 -1.24
C ALA A 250 -11.45 -8.27 -1.17
N MET A 251 -11.58 -7.03 -0.65
CA MET A 251 -12.85 -6.29 -0.66
C MET A 251 -13.31 -5.97 -2.10
N LEU A 252 -12.43 -5.39 -2.92
CA LEU A 252 -12.77 -4.97 -4.29
C LEU A 252 -13.18 -6.15 -5.17
N LEU A 253 -12.43 -7.26 -5.15
CA LEU A 253 -12.76 -8.43 -5.96
C LEU A 253 -14.04 -9.12 -5.49
N ARG A 254 -14.28 -9.27 -4.17
CA ARG A 254 -15.55 -9.83 -3.67
C ARG A 254 -16.75 -8.99 -4.08
N ASN A 255 -16.63 -7.66 -4.06
CA ASN A 255 -17.69 -6.79 -4.56
C ASN A 255 -17.88 -6.96 -6.08
N LYS A 256 -16.82 -7.05 -6.90
CA LYS A 256 -16.96 -7.27 -8.36
C LYS A 256 -17.64 -8.60 -8.66
N ILE A 257 -17.20 -9.71 -8.05
CA ILE A 257 -17.81 -11.03 -8.23
C ILE A 257 -19.29 -11.00 -7.82
N ARG A 258 -19.64 -10.33 -6.71
CA ARG A 258 -21.03 -10.14 -6.27
C ARG A 258 -21.88 -9.31 -7.24
N CYS A 259 -21.27 -8.35 -7.95
CA CYS A 259 -21.99 -7.56 -8.96
C CYS A 259 -22.28 -8.34 -10.25
N GLY A 260 -21.58 -9.46 -10.51
CA GLY A 260 -21.70 -10.25 -11.75
C GLY A 260 -21.13 -9.58 -13.00
N GLU A 261 -21.13 -8.24 -13.06
CA GLU A 261 -20.66 -7.45 -14.19
C GLU A 261 -19.17 -7.58 -14.48
N ASP A 262 -18.84 -7.75 -15.76
CA ASP A 262 -17.47 -7.64 -16.28
C ASP A 262 -17.13 -6.24 -16.81
N ASP A 263 -18.12 -5.37 -17.05
CA ASP A 263 -17.85 -3.95 -17.26
C ASP A 263 -17.40 -3.30 -15.94
N LEU A 264 -16.09 -3.09 -15.85
CA LEU A 264 -15.45 -2.41 -14.73
C LEU A 264 -15.96 -0.97 -14.50
N SER A 265 -16.58 -0.32 -15.49
CA SER A 265 -17.21 0.99 -15.33
C SER A 265 -18.54 0.90 -14.58
N VAL A 266 -19.38 -0.10 -14.85
CA VAL A 266 -20.63 -0.35 -14.12
C VAL A 266 -20.34 -0.71 -12.67
N PHE A 267 -19.39 -1.64 -12.45
CA PHE A 267 -18.89 -1.96 -11.10
C PHE A 267 -18.35 -0.73 -10.35
N GLU A 268 -17.69 0.18 -11.05
CA GLU A 268 -17.13 1.40 -10.47
C GLU A 268 -18.20 2.40 -10.03
N VAL A 269 -19.30 2.55 -10.77
CA VAL A 269 -20.45 3.34 -10.33
C VAL A 269 -21.04 2.74 -9.05
N GLN A 270 -21.41 1.45 -9.08
CA GLN A 270 -22.02 0.77 -7.94
C GLN A 270 -21.17 0.87 -6.66
N ILE A 271 -19.85 0.61 -6.74
CA ILE A 271 -19.00 0.65 -5.55
C ILE A 271 -18.73 2.07 -5.04
N LEU A 272 -18.81 3.10 -5.90
CA LEU A 272 -18.72 4.49 -5.47
C LEU A 272 -20.02 4.96 -4.80
N GLU A 273 -21.17 4.48 -5.27
CA GLU A 273 -22.49 4.71 -4.66
C GLU A 273 -22.62 3.98 -3.31
N ASP A 274 -22.26 2.69 -3.21
CA ASP A 274 -22.19 1.95 -1.94
C ASP A 274 -21.35 2.71 -0.89
N ASN A 275 -20.18 3.24 -1.26
CA ASN A 275 -19.30 4.03 -0.38
C ASN A 275 -19.79 5.48 -0.13
N GLY A 276 -20.80 5.94 -0.86
CA GLY A 276 -21.58 7.13 -0.56
C GLY A 276 -22.67 6.83 0.47
N LEU A 277 -23.50 5.84 0.19
CA LEU A 277 -24.69 5.45 0.97
C LEU A 277 -24.33 4.90 2.36
N GLN A 278 -23.23 4.16 2.51
CA GLN A 278 -22.76 3.70 3.83
C GLN A 278 -22.41 4.85 4.80
N ARG A 279 -22.20 6.08 4.31
CA ARG A 279 -22.02 7.28 5.15
C ARG A 279 -23.33 7.94 5.60
N ALA A 280 -24.47 7.53 5.04
CA ALA A 280 -25.80 8.03 5.42
C ALA A 280 -26.52 7.13 6.44
N HIS A 281 -26.18 5.84 6.51
CA HIS A 281 -26.90 4.84 7.32
C HIS A 281 -26.05 4.27 8.46
N SER A 282 -25.89 5.04 9.53
CA SER A 282 -25.29 4.60 10.79
C SER A 282 -26.22 4.86 11.99
N SER A 283 -27.39 4.21 12.00
CA SER A 283 -28.20 3.84 13.18
C SER A 283 -29.60 3.35 12.78
N PRO A 284 -30.01 2.17 13.27
CA PRO A 284 -31.37 1.95 13.73
C PRO A 284 -31.36 1.89 15.26
N THR A 285 -31.78 2.97 15.91
CA THR A 285 -32.07 2.95 17.35
C THR A 285 -33.32 2.10 17.58
N LEU A 286 -33.16 0.89 18.12
CA LEU A 286 -34.30 0.11 18.60
C LEU A 286 -34.80 0.68 19.93
N GLN A 287 -36.12 0.70 20.08
CA GLN A 287 -36.83 1.49 21.09
C GLN A 287 -37.06 0.72 22.39
N ASP A 288 -37.32 1.50 23.44
CA ASP A 288 -37.74 1.02 24.76
C ASP A 288 -39.06 0.23 24.69
N PHE A 289 -39.19 -0.80 25.52
CA PHE A 289 -40.41 -1.58 25.73
C PHE A 289 -40.62 -1.81 27.23
N SER A 290 -41.28 -0.86 27.88
CA SER A 290 -41.55 -0.86 29.31
C SER A 290 -43.06 -0.88 29.61
N GLN A 291 -43.63 -2.08 29.84
CA GLN A 291 -44.85 -2.36 30.64
C GLN A 291 -45.24 -3.86 30.59
N ALA A 292 -46.01 -4.44 31.52
CA ALA A 292 -45.90 -4.53 32.99
C ALA A 292 -47.15 -5.21 33.59
N SER A 293 -47.08 -6.51 33.95
CA SER A 293 -48.08 -7.23 34.77
C SER A 293 -47.63 -8.69 35.01
N GLN A 294 -48.01 -9.42 36.06
CA GLN A 294 -48.52 -9.05 37.40
C GLN A 294 -48.09 -10.12 38.44
N ALA A 295 -48.42 -9.93 39.72
CA ALA A 295 -47.78 -10.62 40.86
C ALA A 295 -48.26 -12.05 41.19
N SER A 296 -47.40 -12.82 41.86
CA SER A 296 -47.81 -13.77 42.92
C SER A 296 -46.72 -13.98 44.00
N GLN A 297 -47.21 -14.36 45.19
CA GLN A 297 -46.65 -14.27 46.55
C GLN A 297 -45.59 -15.36 46.91
N GLY A 298 -44.83 -15.19 48.00
CA GLY A 298 -44.16 -16.34 48.65
C GLY A 298 -43.01 -16.12 49.68
N SER A 299 -43.35 -16.05 50.98
CA SER A 299 -42.55 -16.42 52.17
C SER A 299 -41.06 -16.01 52.38
N SER A 300 -40.87 -15.26 53.47
CA SER A 300 -39.65 -14.83 54.18
C SER A 300 -38.69 -15.91 54.76
N THR A 301 -37.41 -15.54 55.00
CA THR A 301 -36.70 -15.72 56.32
C THR A 301 -35.40 -14.87 56.49
N LYS A 302 -35.41 -13.97 57.50
CA LYS A 302 -34.35 -13.50 58.46
C LYS A 302 -32.82 -13.49 58.12
N GLU A 303 -32.22 -12.27 58.08
CA GLU A 303 -31.30 -11.64 59.11
C GLU A 303 -30.08 -12.42 59.70
N PRO A 304 -28.97 -11.76 60.17
CA PRO A 304 -28.45 -10.37 59.95
C PRO A 304 -26.89 -10.23 59.89
N VAL A 305 -26.35 -9.05 60.28
CA VAL A 305 -24.94 -8.55 60.38
C VAL A 305 -24.41 -7.94 59.06
N GLY A 306 -23.88 -6.71 58.96
CA GLY A 306 -23.34 -5.72 59.92
C GLY A 306 -21.90 -5.34 59.49
N CYS A 307 -21.41 -4.09 59.43
CA CYS A 307 -21.89 -2.78 59.90
C CYS A 307 -21.38 -1.61 58.99
N SER A 308 -21.55 -0.36 59.45
CA SER A 308 -21.13 0.95 58.89
C SER A 308 -19.75 1.02 58.18
N GLY A 309 -19.48 1.93 57.23
CA GLY A 309 -20.27 3.08 56.75
C GLY A 309 -19.74 4.45 57.26
N MET A 310 -19.02 5.21 56.43
CA MET A 310 -18.67 6.61 56.69
C MET A 310 -18.36 7.35 55.37
N GLY A 311 -18.76 8.62 55.25
CA GLY A 311 -18.55 9.42 54.04
C GLY A 311 -18.44 10.93 54.28
N LYS A 312 -17.80 11.62 53.33
CA LYS A 312 -17.67 13.09 53.10
C LYS A 312 -16.70 13.27 51.91
N GLY A 313 -16.82 14.25 51.01
CA GLY A 313 -17.91 15.20 50.79
C GLY A 313 -17.43 16.60 50.35
N SER A 314 -17.63 16.97 49.07
CA SER A 314 -17.40 18.33 48.51
C SER A 314 -15.91 18.75 48.41
N LYS A 315 -15.45 19.65 47.51
CA LYS A 315 -16.09 20.75 46.76
C LYS A 315 -15.58 20.94 45.32
N HIS A 316 -16.35 21.70 44.55
CA HIS A 316 -15.95 22.42 43.33
C HIS A 316 -14.81 23.42 43.60
N THR A 317 -13.93 23.64 42.61
CA THR A 317 -13.42 24.98 42.25
C THR A 317 -12.98 25.00 40.78
N GLU A 318 -13.50 25.95 40.03
CA GLU A 318 -13.08 26.28 38.66
C GLU A 318 -12.08 27.46 38.71
N ALA A 319 -11.02 27.43 37.90
CA ALA A 319 -10.01 28.49 37.90
C ALA A 319 -9.36 28.69 36.52
N GLN A 320 -10.02 29.48 35.67
CA GLN A 320 -9.40 30.03 34.47
C GLN A 320 -8.24 30.97 34.86
N ARG A 321 -7.10 30.92 34.15
CA ARG A 321 -6.07 31.98 34.23
C ARG A 321 -5.56 32.37 32.84
N TYR A 322 -5.40 33.67 32.66
CA TYR A 322 -5.21 34.31 31.37
C TYR A 322 -3.76 34.35 30.89
N SER A 323 -3.66 34.50 29.56
CA SER A 323 -2.49 34.95 28.79
C SER A 323 -1.59 35.98 29.49
N TYR A 324 -0.27 35.83 29.29
CA TYR A 324 0.64 36.98 29.23
C TYR A 324 1.42 36.96 27.91
N ARG A 325 1.24 38.00 27.09
CA ARG A 325 2.12 38.39 25.98
C ARG A 325 2.71 39.76 26.31
N GLN A 326 4.03 39.85 26.40
CA GLN A 326 4.89 40.95 25.91
C GLN A 326 6.33 40.36 25.92
N ALA A 327 7.09 40.33 24.83
CA ALA A 327 7.56 41.42 23.96
C ALA A 327 8.74 42.20 24.56
N VAL A 328 9.95 41.83 24.13
CA VAL A 328 11.15 42.67 24.23
C VAL A 328 11.82 42.68 22.86
N LYS A 329 12.06 43.88 22.33
CA LYS A 329 13.04 44.12 21.27
C LYS A 329 14.25 44.81 21.89
N LYS A 330 15.45 44.33 21.57
CA LYS A 330 16.59 45.17 21.20
C LYS A 330 17.56 44.32 20.36
#